data_AF-A0A971A1K2-F1
#
_entry.id   AF-A0A971A1K2-F1
#
_cell.length_a   1.000
_cell.length_b   1.000
_cell.length_c   1.000
_cell.angle_alpha   90.00
_cell.angle_beta   90.00
_cell.angle_gamma   90.00
#
_symmetry.space_group_name_H-M   'P 1'
#
loop_
_entity.id
_entity.type
_entity.pdbx_description
1 polymer ?
#
loop_
_entity_poly.entity_id
_entity_poly.type
_entity_poly.pdbx_seq_one_letter_code
_entity_poly.pdbx_strand_id
1 'polypeptide(L)'
;MNDERIKNLLEDADRAAGPPQYGMVRARDIRLRLRRRRSIAIAAPAAAAAVLLCGVALWNQHQQPAEPAPVPQERIASLEEQVRQLQEQTETTMRLVQEVLAKERQERRLAALQAELASIPDPAEELQRQAEKAAFALVYQADRMIGEMNQTQSAVETYEQVIRIFPENRWAEVARERLARIRNQRFNKSPMEGESPCEPHESPSSV
;
A
#
# COMPACT_ATOMS: atom_id res chain seq x y z
N MET A 1 27.25 23.26 -12.77
CA MET A 1 26.53 22.74 -13.95
C MET A 1 25.06 22.99 -13.67
N ASN A 2 24.38 23.79 -14.49
CA ASN A 2 23.10 24.39 -14.08
C ASN A 2 21.93 23.42 -14.36
N ASP A 3 20.96 23.36 -13.45
CA ASP A 3 19.84 22.41 -13.46
C ASP A 3 18.97 22.52 -14.73
N GLU A 4 18.85 23.72 -15.30
CA GLU A 4 18.14 23.93 -16.57
C GLU A 4 18.78 23.18 -17.74
N ARG A 5 20.10 23.00 -17.71
CA ARG A 5 20.83 22.29 -18.77
C ARG A 5 20.57 20.78 -18.71
N ILE A 6 20.37 20.25 -17.50
CA ILE A 6 20.02 18.83 -17.30
C ILE A 6 18.58 18.59 -17.75
N LYS A 7 17.66 19.51 -17.43
CA LYS A 7 16.26 19.42 -17.83
C LYS A 7 16.09 19.44 -19.35
N ASN A 8 16.81 20.32 -20.03
CA ASN A 8 16.77 20.40 -21.50
C ASN A 8 17.35 19.13 -22.15
N LEU A 9 18.41 18.53 -21.58
CA LEU A 9 18.97 17.27 -22.09
C LEU A 9 18.01 16.09 -21.92
N LEU A 10 17.24 16.06 -20.83
CA LEU A 10 16.22 15.03 -20.58
C LEU A 10 15.03 15.18 -21.54
N GLU A 11 14.55 16.40 -21.76
CA GLU A 11 13.45 16.65 -22.69
C GLU A 11 13.85 16.33 -24.14
N ASP A 12 15.07 16.64 -24.56
CA ASP A 12 15.55 16.28 -25.89
C ASP A 12 15.75 14.77 -26.06
N ALA A 13 16.15 14.06 -24.99
CA ALA A 13 16.26 12.60 -25.00
C ALA A 13 14.88 11.92 -25.13
N ASP A 14 13.88 12.42 -24.40
CA ASP A 14 12.49 11.91 -24.50
C ASP A 14 11.87 12.20 -25.86
N ARG A 15 12.15 13.37 -26.43
CA ARG A 15 11.68 13.74 -27.77
C ARG A 15 12.33 12.88 -28.86
N ALA A 16 13.58 12.46 -28.66
CA ALA A 16 14.30 11.56 -29.57
C ALA A 16 13.87 10.09 -29.44
N ALA A 17 13.41 9.66 -28.26
CA ALA A 17 13.02 8.26 -28.01
C ALA A 17 11.72 7.86 -28.73
N GLY A 18 10.84 8.82 -29.04
CA GLY A 18 9.55 8.56 -29.69
C GLY A 18 8.58 7.74 -28.82
N PRO A 19 7.30 7.60 -29.22
CA PRO A 19 6.33 6.85 -28.44
C PRO A 19 6.66 5.35 -28.44
N PRO A 20 6.50 4.65 -27.29
CA PRO A 20 6.80 3.22 -27.19
C PRO A 20 5.90 2.41 -28.12
N GLN A 21 6.49 1.76 -29.11
CA GLN A 21 5.77 0.85 -30.01
C GLN A 21 5.62 -0.51 -29.35
N TYR A 22 4.45 -0.77 -28.76
CA TYR A 22 4.08 -2.09 -28.27
C TYR A 22 3.56 -2.94 -29.43
N GLY A 23 4.48 -3.57 -30.16
CA GLY A 23 4.14 -4.61 -31.14
C GLY A 23 3.82 -5.94 -30.45
N MET A 24 2.78 -6.65 -30.89
CA MET A 24 2.50 -8.03 -30.46
C MET A 24 3.70 -8.92 -30.74
N VAL A 25 4.43 -9.29 -29.69
CA VAL A 25 5.58 -10.20 -29.79
C VAL A 25 5.05 -11.61 -30.05
N ARG A 26 5.08 -12.05 -31.31
CA ARG A 26 4.79 -13.43 -31.67
C ARG A 26 5.95 -14.31 -31.21
N ALA A 27 5.65 -15.34 -30.42
CA ALA A 27 6.61 -16.30 -29.87
C ALA A 27 7.53 -16.98 -30.93
N ARG A 28 7.15 -16.93 -32.21
CA ARG A 28 7.93 -17.45 -33.34
C ARG A 28 9.19 -16.61 -33.62
N ASP A 29 9.14 -15.30 -33.39
CA ASP A 29 10.27 -14.39 -33.64
C ASP A 29 11.35 -14.49 -32.56
N ILE A 30 10.95 -14.85 -31.34
CA ILE A 30 11.87 -15.11 -30.22
C ILE A 30 12.72 -16.36 -30.50
N ARG A 31 12.14 -17.42 -31.09
CA ARG A 31 12.86 -18.68 -31.36
C ARG A 31 13.93 -18.53 -32.45
N LEU A 32 13.71 -17.68 -33.45
CA LEU A 32 14.71 -17.43 -34.50
C LEU A 32 15.90 -16.58 -33.99
N ARG A 33 15.66 -15.63 -33.08
CA ARG A 33 16.73 -14.83 -32.45
C ARG A 33 17.65 -15.65 -31.56
N LEU A 34 17.13 -16.68 -30.88
CA LEU A 34 17.95 -17.57 -30.05
C LEU A 34 18.86 -18.50 -30.87
N ARG A 35 18.41 -18.96 -32.06
CA ARG A 35 19.27 -19.76 -32.96
C ARG A 35 20.39 -18.93 -33.60
N ARG A 36 20.14 -17.68 -34.01
CA ARG A 36 21.20 -16.78 -34.50
C ARG A 36 22.23 -16.43 -33.42
N ARG A 37 21.82 -16.30 -32.15
CA ARG A 37 22.76 -16.05 -31.04
C ARG A 37 23.69 -17.24 -30.77
N ARG A 38 23.22 -18.48 -30.94
CA ARG A 38 24.07 -19.67 -30.77
C ARG A 38 25.09 -19.85 -31.90
N SER A 39 24.78 -19.47 -33.15
CA SER A 39 25.77 -19.55 -34.25
C SER A 39 26.88 -18.49 -34.15
N ILE A 40 26.60 -17.33 -33.55
CA ILE A 40 27.61 -16.27 -33.34
C ILE A 40 28.52 -16.60 -32.13
N ALA A 41 27.99 -17.28 -31.12
CA ALA A 41 28.75 -17.66 -29.93
C ALA A 41 29.86 -18.71 -30.18
N ILE A 42 29.79 -19.47 -31.28
CA ILE A 42 30.77 -20.53 -31.60
C ILE A 42 31.83 -20.04 -32.62
N ALA A 43 31.56 -18.97 -33.38
CA ALA A 43 32.51 -18.41 -34.34
C ALA A 43 33.41 -17.28 -33.77
N ALA A 44 33.03 -16.69 -32.64
CA ALA A 44 33.77 -15.58 -32.02
C ALA A 44 35.17 -15.93 -31.44
N PRO A 45 35.46 -17.14 -30.90
CA PRO A 45 36.77 -17.36 -30.26
C PRO A 45 37.91 -17.58 -31.26
N ALA A 46 37.63 -17.93 -32.52
CA ALA A 46 38.68 -18.17 -33.52
C ALA A 46 39.23 -16.85 -34.13
N ALA A 47 38.39 -15.82 -34.27
CA ALA A 47 38.82 -14.52 -34.80
C ALA A 47 39.60 -13.68 -33.77
N ALA A 48 39.24 -13.77 -32.48
CA ALA A 48 39.93 -13.05 -31.42
C ALA A 48 41.37 -13.54 -31.20
N ALA A 49 41.64 -14.84 -31.35
CA ALA A 49 42.98 -15.40 -31.23
C ALA A 49 43.90 -14.94 -32.37
N ALA A 50 43.40 -14.84 -33.61
CA ALA A 50 44.18 -14.36 -34.75
C ALA A 50 44.50 -12.86 -34.66
N VAL A 51 43.57 -12.02 -34.16
CA VAL A 51 43.83 -10.59 -33.95
C VAL A 51 44.80 -10.34 -32.79
N LEU A 52 44.75 -11.15 -31.73
CA LEU A 52 45.74 -11.06 -30.65
C LEU A 52 47.13 -11.54 -31.11
N LEU A 53 47.24 -12.60 -31.90
CA LEU A 53 48.53 -13.05 -32.42
C LEU A 53 49.13 -12.09 -33.46
N CYS A 54 48.32 -11.50 -34.35
CA CYS A 54 48.79 -10.45 -35.27
C CYS A 54 49.12 -9.15 -34.53
N GLY A 55 48.35 -8.79 -33.50
CA GLY A 55 48.61 -7.62 -32.66
C GLY A 55 49.91 -7.76 -31.86
N VAL A 56 50.15 -8.93 -31.26
CA VAL A 56 51.41 -9.21 -30.54
C VAL A 56 52.60 -9.32 -31.50
N ALA A 57 52.43 -9.91 -32.69
CA ALA A 57 53.50 -9.99 -33.69
C ALA A 57 53.89 -8.61 -34.26
N LEU A 58 52.90 -7.75 -34.57
CA LEU A 58 53.15 -6.37 -35.01
C LEU A 58 53.73 -5.50 -33.87
N TRP A 59 53.31 -5.73 -32.62
CA TRP A 59 53.86 -5.06 -31.45
C TRP A 59 55.31 -5.48 -31.18
N ASN A 60 55.64 -6.77 -31.30
CA ASN A 60 57.01 -7.25 -31.17
C ASN A 60 57.91 -6.77 -32.33
N GLN A 61 57.35 -6.58 -33.52
CA GLN A 61 58.10 -6.10 -34.68
C GLN A 61 58.30 -4.57 -34.68
N HIS A 62 57.42 -3.81 -34.02
CA HIS A 62 57.64 -2.39 -33.72
C HIS A 62 58.56 -2.17 -32.50
N GLN A 63 58.74 -3.18 -31.64
CA GLN A 63 59.81 -3.21 -30.65
C GLN A 63 61.12 -3.70 -31.30
N GLN A 64 61.60 -2.97 -32.32
CA GLN A 64 63.05 -2.85 -32.45
C GLN A 64 63.58 -2.35 -31.09
N PRO A 65 64.69 -2.88 -30.58
CA PRO A 65 65.25 -2.47 -29.31
C PRO A 65 65.83 -1.06 -29.48
N ALA A 66 64.96 -0.06 -29.45
CA ALA A 66 65.33 1.28 -29.06
C ALA A 66 65.75 1.15 -27.59
N GLU A 67 67.02 1.44 -27.32
CA GLU A 67 67.51 1.65 -25.96
C GLU A 67 66.46 2.39 -25.14
N PRO A 68 66.19 1.97 -23.89
CA PRO A 68 65.24 2.67 -23.05
C PRO A 68 65.75 4.11 -22.88
N ALA A 69 65.16 5.05 -23.60
CA ALA A 69 65.32 6.46 -23.30
C ALA A 69 64.97 6.62 -21.82
N PRO A 70 65.84 7.22 -21.00
CA PRO A 70 65.60 7.36 -19.59
C PRO A 70 64.31 8.17 -19.43
N VAL A 71 63.23 7.49 -19.04
CA VAL A 71 62.02 8.17 -18.59
C VAL A 71 62.48 9.04 -17.43
N PRO A 72 62.30 10.38 -17.48
CA PRO A 72 62.76 11.24 -16.40
C PRO A 72 62.12 10.74 -15.11
N GLN A 73 62.94 10.36 -14.12
CA GLN A 73 62.49 9.77 -12.85
C GLN A 73 61.44 10.65 -12.15
N GLU A 74 61.47 11.97 -12.40
CA GLU A 74 60.49 12.96 -11.97
C GLU A 74 59.06 12.70 -12.48
N ARG A 75 58.90 12.18 -13.71
CA ARG A 75 57.58 11.84 -14.26
C ARG A 75 57.00 10.59 -13.61
N ILE A 76 57.83 9.64 -13.23
CA ILE A 76 57.40 8.41 -12.54
C ILE A 76 56.96 8.77 -11.12
N ALA A 77 57.76 9.55 -10.39
CA ALA A 77 57.40 10.02 -9.05
C ALA A 77 56.10 10.84 -9.01
N SER A 78 55.89 11.75 -9.97
CA SER A 78 54.65 12.55 -10.04
C SER A 78 53.42 11.75 -10.45
N LEU A 79 53.57 10.69 -11.24
CA LEU A 79 52.48 9.76 -11.55
C LEU A 79 52.12 8.90 -10.35
N GLU A 80 53.11 8.42 -9.59
CA GLU A 80 52.87 7.67 -8.35
C GLU A 80 52.12 8.50 -7.31
N GLU A 81 52.46 9.79 -7.18
CA GLU A 81 51.76 10.71 -6.29
C GLU A 81 50.30 10.96 -6.73
N GLN A 82 50.07 11.15 -8.04
CA GLN A 82 48.71 11.27 -8.59
C GLN A 82 47.88 10.00 -8.37
N VAL A 83 48.47 8.82 -8.51
CA VAL A 83 47.79 7.55 -8.23
C VAL A 83 47.42 7.46 -6.76
N ARG A 84 48.31 7.83 -5.83
CA ARG A 84 48.00 7.87 -4.39
C ARG A 84 46.86 8.84 -4.08
N GLN A 85 46.90 10.04 -4.65
CA GLN A 85 45.85 11.03 -4.47
C GLN A 85 44.49 10.55 -5.00
N LEU A 86 44.48 9.90 -6.17
CA LEU A 86 43.27 9.32 -6.74
C LEU A 86 42.74 8.14 -5.90
N GLN A 87 43.62 7.34 -5.32
CA GLN A 87 43.24 6.26 -4.40
C GLN A 87 42.56 6.82 -3.15
N GLU A 88 43.13 7.85 -2.52
CA GLU A 88 42.54 8.51 -1.34
C GLU A 88 41.16 9.13 -1.67
N GLN A 89 41.03 9.77 -2.83
CA GLN A 89 39.74 10.29 -3.31
C GLN A 89 38.73 9.17 -3.57
N THR A 90 39.18 8.03 -4.09
CA THR A 90 38.31 6.88 -4.33
C THR A 90 37.85 6.24 -3.02
N GLU A 91 38.72 6.13 -2.03
CA GLU A 91 38.37 5.58 -0.71
C GLU A 91 37.38 6.47 0.04
N THR A 92 37.59 7.78 0.02
CA THR A 92 36.68 8.75 0.64
C THR A 92 35.32 8.75 -0.03
N THR A 93 35.26 8.74 -1.36
CA THR A 93 33.98 8.65 -2.10
C THR A 93 33.27 7.32 -1.87
N MET A 94 33.99 6.20 -1.87
CA MET A 94 33.41 4.89 -1.57
C MET A 94 32.83 4.84 -0.15
N ARG A 95 33.51 5.44 0.83
CA ARG A 95 33.00 5.53 2.21
C ARG A 95 31.68 6.30 2.29
N LEU A 96 31.60 7.45 1.60
CA LEU A 96 30.36 8.24 1.54
C LEU A 96 29.23 7.47 0.85
N VAL A 97 29.52 6.78 -0.27
CA VAL A 97 28.52 5.94 -0.95
C VAL A 97 28.01 4.83 -0.04
N GLN A 98 28.89 4.16 0.70
CA GLN A 98 28.50 3.13 1.66
C GLN A 98 27.62 3.67 2.78
N GLU A 99 27.94 4.86 3.31
CA GLU A 99 27.15 5.52 4.35
C GLU A 99 25.75 5.89 3.84
N VAL A 100 25.65 6.48 2.65
CA VAL A 100 24.37 6.84 2.02
C VAL A 100 23.52 5.58 1.78
N LEU A 101 24.11 4.51 1.24
CA LEU A 101 23.40 3.24 1.01
C LEU A 101 22.95 2.60 2.32
N ALA A 102 23.74 2.69 3.40
CA ALA A 102 23.35 2.19 4.71
C ALA A 102 22.15 2.96 5.27
N LYS A 103 22.16 4.29 5.15
CA LYS A 103 21.06 5.16 5.56
C LYS A 103 19.79 4.88 4.77
N GLU A 104 19.89 4.74 3.45
CA GLU A 104 18.75 4.42 2.59
C GLU A 104 18.12 3.06 2.96
N ARG A 105 18.94 2.04 3.24
CA ARG A 105 18.43 0.74 3.71
C ARG A 105 17.70 0.86 5.04
N GLN A 106 18.22 1.69 5.96
CA GLN A 106 17.58 1.93 7.24
C GLN A 106 16.23 2.64 7.06
N GLU A 107 16.16 3.67 6.22
CA GLU A 107 14.93 4.39 5.90
C GLU A 107 13.89 3.47 5.26
N ARG A 108 14.30 2.63 4.31
CA ARG A 108 13.40 1.62 3.71
C ARG A 108 12.87 0.64 4.75
N ARG A 109 13.72 0.19 5.69
CA ARG A 109 13.31 -0.71 6.77
C ARG A 109 12.31 -0.04 7.71
N LEU A 110 12.53 1.23 8.05
CA LEU A 110 11.60 2.00 8.88
C LEU A 110 10.27 2.22 8.16
N ALA A 111 10.30 2.57 6.87
CA ALA A 111 9.10 2.73 6.05
C ALA A 111 8.31 1.42 5.95
N ALA A 112 8.99 0.28 5.77
CA ALA A 112 8.34 -1.03 5.74
C ALA A 112 7.65 -1.35 7.08
N LEU A 113 8.33 -1.13 8.21
CA LEU A 113 7.75 -1.33 9.54
C LEU A 113 6.57 -0.39 9.81
N GLN A 114 6.65 0.87 9.38
CA GLN A 114 5.53 1.82 9.48
C GLN A 114 4.33 1.38 8.64
N ALA A 115 4.57 0.87 7.42
CA ALA A 115 3.52 0.33 6.57
C ALA A 115 2.88 -0.93 7.18
N GLU A 116 3.67 -1.83 7.77
CA GLU A 116 3.17 -3.00 8.49
C GLU A 116 2.29 -2.58 9.69
N LEU A 117 2.73 -1.62 10.51
CA LEU A 117 1.95 -1.10 11.62
C LEU A 117 0.65 -0.42 11.16
N ALA A 118 0.71 0.38 10.08
CA ALA A 118 -0.47 1.02 9.52
C ALA A 118 -1.46 0.02 8.88
N SER A 119 -0.99 -1.18 8.49
CA SER A 119 -1.86 -2.23 7.94
C SER A 119 -2.66 -2.96 9.02
N ILE A 120 -2.23 -2.90 10.28
CA ILE A 120 -2.95 -3.49 11.40
C ILE A 120 -4.18 -2.60 11.68
N PRO A 121 -5.41 -3.13 11.54
CA PRO A 121 -6.61 -2.36 11.83
C PRO A 121 -6.61 -1.95 13.31
N ASP A 122 -7.07 -0.73 13.60
CA ASP A 122 -7.16 -0.25 14.98
C ASP A 122 -8.08 -1.20 15.78
N PRO A 123 -7.56 -1.84 16.85
CA PRO A 123 -8.37 -2.74 17.67
C PRO A 123 -9.60 -2.05 18.26
N ALA A 124 -9.54 -0.74 18.52
CA ALA A 124 -10.69 0.01 19.01
C ALA A 124 -11.81 0.07 17.95
N GLU A 125 -11.47 0.34 16.69
CA GLU A 125 -12.42 0.35 15.59
C GLU A 125 -13.04 -1.03 15.33
N GLU A 126 -12.25 -2.11 15.46
CA GLU A 126 -12.79 -3.47 15.30
C GLU A 126 -13.75 -3.82 16.44
N LEU A 127 -13.42 -3.50 17.69
CA LEU A 127 -14.33 -3.68 18.82
C LEU A 127 -15.63 -2.89 18.64
N GLN A 128 -15.55 -1.66 18.15
CA GLN A 128 -16.72 -0.84 17.85
C GLN A 128 -17.58 -1.47 16.75
N ARG A 129 -16.97 -1.98 15.67
CA ARG A 129 -17.67 -2.71 14.61
C ARG A 129 -18.36 -3.96 15.12
N GLN A 130 -17.73 -4.72 16.00
CA GLN A 130 -18.34 -5.91 16.62
C GLN A 130 -19.50 -5.54 17.55
N ALA A 131 -19.34 -4.48 18.35
CA ALA A 131 -20.41 -3.97 19.21
C ALA A 131 -21.63 -3.50 18.37
N GLU A 132 -21.40 -2.82 17.25
CA GLU A 132 -22.48 -2.45 16.32
C GLU A 132 -23.21 -3.66 15.74
N LYS A 133 -22.49 -4.70 15.31
CA LYS A 133 -23.10 -5.93 14.79
C LYS A 133 -23.93 -6.65 15.87
N ALA A 134 -23.41 -6.72 17.09
CA ALA A 134 -24.10 -7.36 18.21
C ALA A 134 -25.38 -6.59 18.58
N ALA A 135 -25.29 -5.27 18.71
CA ALA A 135 -26.45 -4.42 19.00
C ALA A 135 -27.51 -4.50 17.90
N PHE A 136 -27.10 -4.51 16.62
CA PHE A 136 -27.99 -4.74 15.49
C PHE A 136 -28.74 -6.07 15.59
N ALA A 137 -28.03 -7.17 15.85
CA ALA A 137 -28.63 -8.49 15.93
C ALA A 137 -29.71 -8.58 17.01
N LEU A 138 -29.47 -7.96 18.17
CA LEU A 138 -30.44 -7.90 19.27
C LEU A 138 -31.67 -7.07 18.91
N VAL A 139 -31.48 -5.89 18.30
CA VAL A 139 -32.59 -5.05 17.83
C VAL A 139 -33.42 -5.79 16.79
N TYR A 140 -32.76 -6.43 15.81
CA TYR A 140 -33.42 -7.22 14.78
C TYR A 140 -34.22 -8.39 15.38
N GLN A 141 -33.66 -9.09 16.37
CA GLN A 141 -34.34 -10.14 17.09
C GLN A 141 -35.59 -9.62 17.81
N ALA A 142 -35.50 -8.46 18.48
CA ALA A 142 -36.61 -7.83 19.16
C ALA A 142 -37.72 -7.41 18.17
N ASP A 143 -37.35 -6.85 17.01
CA ASP A 143 -38.30 -6.52 15.94
C ASP A 143 -39.05 -7.77 15.46
N ARG A 144 -38.37 -8.91 15.28
CA ARG A 144 -39.00 -10.19 14.92
C ARG A 144 -39.92 -10.74 16.01
N MET A 145 -39.55 -10.61 17.29
CA MET A 145 -40.41 -11.03 18.40
C MET A 145 -41.77 -10.32 18.37
N ILE A 146 -41.79 -9.04 18.00
CA ILE A 146 -43.03 -8.27 17.84
C ILE A 146 -43.77 -8.71 16.57
N GLY A 147 -43.10 -8.68 15.43
CA GLY A 147 -43.74 -8.85 14.12
C GLY A 147 -44.20 -10.28 13.82
N GLU A 148 -43.50 -11.29 14.36
CA GLU A 148 -43.73 -12.70 13.99
C GLU A 148 -44.25 -13.54 15.15
N MET A 149 -43.83 -13.23 16.39
CA MET A 149 -44.13 -14.06 17.57
C MET A 149 -45.17 -13.42 18.49
N ASN A 150 -45.59 -12.18 18.23
CA ASN A 150 -46.45 -11.37 19.10
C ASN A 150 -45.91 -11.23 20.55
N GLN A 151 -44.61 -11.46 20.77
CA GLN A 151 -43.94 -11.42 22.06
C GLN A 151 -43.48 -10.00 22.40
N THR A 152 -44.45 -9.10 22.58
CA THR A 152 -44.16 -7.67 22.78
C THR A 152 -43.36 -7.40 24.05
N GLN A 153 -43.60 -8.15 25.13
CA GLN A 153 -42.91 -7.92 26.40
C GLN A 153 -41.44 -8.38 26.35
N SER A 154 -41.17 -9.55 25.78
CA SER A 154 -39.79 -10.05 25.55
C SER A 154 -38.99 -9.11 24.63
N ALA A 155 -39.66 -8.54 23.63
CA ALA A 155 -39.02 -7.54 22.76
C ALA A 155 -38.64 -6.26 23.51
N VAL A 156 -39.51 -5.77 24.42
CA VAL A 156 -39.23 -4.60 25.26
C VAL A 156 -38.00 -4.85 26.13
N GLU A 157 -37.91 -6.00 26.79
CA GLU A 157 -36.74 -6.38 27.60
C GLU A 157 -35.46 -6.42 26.76
N THR A 158 -35.55 -6.94 25.54
CA THR A 158 -34.41 -7.00 24.61
C THR A 158 -33.95 -5.60 24.19
N TYR A 159 -34.88 -4.68 23.90
CA TYR A 159 -34.54 -3.29 23.62
C TYR A 159 -33.88 -2.59 24.82
N GLU A 160 -34.41 -2.77 26.02
CA GLU A 160 -33.81 -2.24 27.25
C GLU A 160 -32.41 -2.79 27.49
N GLN A 161 -32.20 -4.08 27.19
CA GLN A 161 -30.89 -4.72 27.26
C GLN A 161 -29.91 -4.07 26.27
N VAL A 162 -30.31 -3.80 25.03
CA VAL A 162 -29.46 -3.11 24.05
C VAL A 162 -29.04 -1.73 24.56
N ILE A 163 -29.97 -0.96 25.12
CA ILE A 163 -29.69 0.37 25.66
C ILE A 163 -28.72 0.30 26.84
N ARG A 164 -28.84 -0.72 27.69
CA ARG A 164 -27.97 -0.90 28.86
C ARG A 164 -26.55 -1.33 28.47
N ILE A 165 -26.43 -2.26 27.52
CA ILE A 165 -25.12 -2.84 27.15
C ILE A 165 -24.39 -1.94 26.15
N PHE A 166 -25.12 -1.25 25.27
CA PHE A 166 -24.55 -0.44 24.18
C PHE A 166 -25.07 1.00 24.19
N PRO A 167 -24.91 1.76 25.29
CA PRO A 167 -25.62 3.03 25.51
C PRO A 167 -25.33 4.12 24.46
N GLU A 168 -24.12 4.15 23.91
CA GLU A 168 -23.65 5.15 22.93
C GLU A 168 -23.73 4.66 21.48
N ASN A 169 -24.32 3.48 21.25
CA ASN A 169 -24.42 2.90 19.91
C ASN A 169 -25.65 3.42 19.16
N ARG A 170 -25.55 3.59 17.84
CA ARG A 170 -26.69 3.94 16.96
C ARG A 170 -27.92 3.03 17.16
N TRP A 171 -27.69 1.75 17.43
CA TRP A 171 -28.78 0.78 17.63
C TRP A 171 -29.48 0.94 18.98
N ALA A 172 -28.83 1.52 19.99
CA ALA A 172 -29.51 1.89 21.23
C ALA A 172 -30.46 3.07 21.03
N GLU A 173 -30.15 4.01 20.13
CA GLU A 173 -31.09 5.07 19.76
C GLU A 173 -32.32 4.50 19.07
N VAL A 174 -32.13 3.57 18.14
CA VAL A 174 -33.24 2.85 17.49
C VAL A 174 -34.07 2.10 18.54
N ALA A 175 -33.43 1.41 19.49
CA ALA A 175 -34.13 0.72 20.56
C ALA A 175 -34.97 1.68 21.44
N ARG A 176 -34.43 2.86 21.80
CA ARG A 176 -35.18 3.89 22.54
C ARG A 176 -36.40 4.36 21.75
N GLU A 177 -36.23 4.60 20.45
CA GLU A 177 -37.32 5.02 19.57
C GLU A 177 -38.41 3.94 19.50
N ARG A 178 -38.03 2.67 19.31
CA ARG A 178 -38.98 1.54 19.28
C ARG A 178 -39.75 1.40 20.59
N LEU A 179 -39.08 1.52 21.73
CA LEU A 179 -39.74 1.52 23.04
C LEU A 179 -40.75 2.67 23.19
N ALA A 180 -40.41 3.88 22.73
CA ALA A 180 -41.32 5.01 22.75
C ALA A 180 -42.57 4.75 21.89
N ARG A 181 -42.40 4.16 20.69
CA ARG A 181 -43.53 3.79 19.82
C ARG A 181 -44.44 2.74 20.48
N ILE A 182 -43.87 1.69 21.07
CA ILE A 182 -44.64 0.64 21.77
C ILE A 182 -45.43 1.24 22.93
N ARG A 183 -44.80 2.11 23.72
CA ARG A 183 -45.43 2.82 24.83
C ARG A 183 -46.63 3.64 24.34
N ASN A 184 -46.47 4.44 23.28
CA ASN A 184 -47.54 5.25 22.71
C ASN A 184 -48.69 4.39 22.16
N GLN A 185 -48.38 3.25 21.52
CA GLN A 185 -49.40 2.32 21.05
C GLN A 185 -50.20 1.69 22.19
N ARG A 186 -49.56 1.37 23.34
CA ARG A 186 -50.27 0.88 24.52
C ARG A 186 -51.19 1.93 25.11
N PHE A 187 -50.74 3.18 25.26
CA PHE A 187 -51.55 4.29 25.76
C PHE A 187 -52.73 4.63 24.83
N ASN A 188 -52.57 4.53 23.52
CA ASN A 188 -53.68 4.75 22.58
C ASN A 188 -54.67 3.57 22.51
N LYS A 189 -54.26 2.37 22.97
CA LYS A 189 -55.12 1.17 23.04
C LYS A 189 -55.82 0.98 24.37
N SER A 190 -55.41 1.69 25.45
CA SER A 190 -56.22 1.72 26.66
C SER A 190 -57.50 2.51 26.38
N PRO A 191 -58.68 1.90 26.49
CA PRO A 191 -59.92 2.60 26.23
C PRO A 191 -60.07 3.71 27.27
N MET A 192 -60.41 4.90 26.80
CA MET A 192 -61.15 5.89 27.58
C MET A 192 -62.56 5.31 27.86
N GLU A 193 -62.64 4.16 28.51
CA GLU A 193 -63.89 3.63 29.09
C GLU A 193 -63.92 4.12 30.54
N GLY A 194 -64.36 5.36 30.68
CA GLY A 194 -64.51 6.04 31.97
C GLY A 194 -65.66 7.05 32.00
N GLU A 195 -66.55 7.05 31.01
CA GLU A 195 -67.82 7.77 31.08
C GLU A 195 -68.96 6.78 30.89
N SER A 196 -69.33 6.13 32.00
CA SER A 196 -70.67 5.58 32.13
C SER A 196 -71.67 6.74 32.10
N PRO A 197 -72.71 6.73 31.25
CA PRO A 197 -73.77 7.72 31.31
C PRO A 197 -74.40 7.66 32.70
N CYS A 198 -74.42 8.79 33.41
CA CYS A 198 -75.18 8.92 34.64
C CYS A 198 -76.65 8.61 34.32
N GLU A 199 -77.18 7.50 34.86
CA GLU A 199 -78.60 7.22 34.77
C GLU A 199 -79.38 8.29 35.56
N PRO A 200 -80.50 8.80 35.01
CA PRO A 200 -81.32 9.77 35.72
C PRO A 200 -82.05 9.09 36.87
N HIS A 201 -81.85 9.61 38.07
CA HIS A 201 -82.55 9.21 39.29
C HIS A 201 -84.05 9.57 39.15
N GLU A 202 -84.88 8.62 38.71
CA GLU A 202 -86.33 8.72 38.90
C GLU A 202 -86.63 8.56 40.39
N SER A 203 -87.14 9.63 40.99
CA SER A 203 -87.64 9.62 42.37
C SER A 203 -89.09 9.12 42.34
N PRO A 204 -89.48 8.16 43.18
CA PRO A 204 -90.86 7.73 43.23
C PRO A 204 -91.70 8.77 43.97
N SER A 205 -92.68 9.30 43.23
CA SER A 205 -93.90 9.91 43.77
C SER A 205 -94.53 8.96 44.79
N SER A 206 -94.76 9.44 46.01
CA SER A 206 -95.71 8.82 46.93
C SER A 206 -96.54 9.89 47.63
N VAL A 207 -97.84 9.76 47.33
CA VAL A 207 -99.09 10.17 47.99
C VAL A 207 -98.98 10.55 49.47
#